data_AF-A0A7K2Q7M9-F1
#
_entry.id   AF-A0A7K2Q7M9-F1
#
_cell.length_a   1.000
_cell.length_b   1.000
_cell.length_c   1.000
_cell.angle_alpha   90.00
_cell.angle_beta   90.00
_cell.angle_gamma   90.00
#
_symmetry.space_group_name_H-M   'P 1'
#
loop_
_entity.id
_entity.type
_entity.pdbx_description
1 polymer ?
#
loop_
_entity_poly.entity_id
_entity_poly.type
_entity_poly.pdbx_seq_one_letter_code
_entity_poly.pdbx_strand_id
1 'polypeptide(L)'
;MDLYLLLIALVAAERFAELATARRNARWSLSRGAVEYGSGHYPAMVALHTALLAGCVAEPLLADRPFLPALGWPALALVIGAQGLRWWCIVTLGPRWNTRVLVVPGLPLVAAGPYRLLRHPNYVAVVVEGAALPLV
;
A
#
# COMPACT_ATOMS: atom_id res chain seq x y z
N MET A 1 -8.89 -21.02 6.69
CA MET A 1 -9.81 -20.01 6.13
C MET A 1 -9.91 -18.80 7.05
N ASP A 2 -10.33 -18.96 8.31
CA ASP A 2 -10.58 -17.82 9.23
C ASP A 2 -9.39 -16.88 9.44
N LEU A 3 -8.18 -17.43 9.65
CA LEU A 3 -6.96 -16.62 9.80
C LEU A 3 -6.58 -15.83 8.54
N TYR A 4 -6.86 -16.40 7.37
CA TYR A 4 -6.59 -15.72 6.10
C TYR A 4 -7.61 -14.61 5.86
N LEU A 5 -8.89 -14.84 6.12
CA LEU A 5 -9.92 -13.79 6.08
C LEU A 5 -9.62 -12.67 7.08
N LEU A 6 -9.12 -13.01 8.27
CA LEU A 6 -8.65 -12.04 9.25
C LEU A 6 -7.48 -11.21 8.70
N LEU A 7 -6.49 -11.86 8.05
CA LEU A 7 -5.39 -11.15 7.39
C LEU A 7 -5.91 -10.17 6.34
N ILE A 8 -6.82 -10.60 5.46
CA ILE A 8 -7.41 -9.71 4.43
C ILE A 8 -8.18 -8.57 5.07
N ALA A 9 -8.94 -8.82 6.15
CA ALA A 9 -9.64 -7.78 6.90
C ALA A 9 -8.68 -6.76 7.52
N LEU A 10 -7.55 -7.21 8.07
CA LEU A 10 -6.50 -6.35 8.61
C LEU A 10 -5.85 -5.49 7.51
N VAL A 11 -5.51 -6.09 6.37
CA VAL A 11 -4.98 -5.36 5.21
C VAL A 11 -6.00 -4.33 4.70
N ALA A 12 -7.29 -4.70 4.63
CA ALA A 12 -8.35 -3.77 4.25
C ALA A 12 -8.48 -2.61 5.24
N ALA A 13 -8.44 -2.88 6.56
CA ALA A 13 -8.44 -1.86 7.60
C ALA A 13 -7.24 -0.91 7.45
N GLU A 14 -6.06 -1.45 7.12
CA GLU A 14 -4.87 -0.66 6.83
C GLU A 14 -5.03 0.23 5.59
N ARG A 15 -5.65 -0.27 4.50
CA ARG A 15 -5.99 0.57 3.33
C ARG A 15 -6.83 1.77 3.74
N PHE A 16 -7.81 1.59 4.63
CA PHE A 16 -8.63 2.71 5.12
C PHE A 16 -7.83 3.69 5.98
N ALA A 17 -6.94 3.21 6.85
CA ALA A 17 -6.04 4.05 7.63
C ALA A 17 -5.10 4.88 6.73
N GLU A 18 -4.60 4.27 5.66
CA GLU A 18 -3.80 4.93 4.63
C GLU A 18 -4.60 6.01 3.90
N LEU A 19 -5.84 5.72 3.48
CA LEU A 19 -6.69 6.72 2.84
C LEU A 19 -7.03 7.89 3.79
N ALA A 20 -7.27 7.62 5.07
CA ALA A 20 -7.48 8.66 6.07
C ALA A 20 -6.24 9.54 6.24
N THR A 21 -5.06 8.92 6.31
CA THR A 21 -3.76 9.61 6.37
C THR A 21 -3.51 10.45 5.11
N ALA A 22 -3.78 9.89 3.93
CA ALA A 22 -3.64 10.57 2.65
C ALA A 22 -4.59 11.76 2.54
N ARG A 23 -5.84 11.66 3.02
CA ARG A 23 -6.78 12.79 3.05
C ARG A 23 -6.31 13.90 3.98
N ARG A 24 -5.75 13.57 5.15
CA ARG A 24 -5.16 14.55 6.06
C ARG A 24 -3.95 15.25 5.41
N ASN A 25 -3.05 14.47 4.84
CA ASN A 25 -1.84 14.97 4.21
C ASN A 25 -2.14 15.77 2.93
N ALA A 26 -3.16 15.38 2.16
CA ALA A 26 -3.61 16.12 0.99
C ALA A 26 -4.00 17.56 1.36
N ARG A 27 -4.76 17.73 2.45
CA ARG A 27 -5.13 19.07 2.95
C ARG A 27 -3.90 19.91 3.29
N TRP A 28 -2.91 19.30 3.95
CA TRP A 28 -1.65 19.97 4.28
C TRP A 28 -0.83 20.34 3.05
N SER A 29 -0.76 19.46 2.05
CA SER A 29 -0.02 19.70 0.80
C SER A 29 -0.71 20.79 -0.02
N LEU A 30 -2.04 20.72 -0.17
CA LEU A 30 -2.82 21.70 -0.93
C LEU A 30 -2.78 23.09 -0.28
N SER A 31 -2.82 23.20 1.05
CA SER A 31 -2.66 24.49 1.74
C SER A 31 -1.27 25.11 1.54
N ARG A 32 -0.31 24.37 0.97
CA ARG A 32 1.04 24.82 0.63
C ARG A 32 1.26 24.94 -0.89
N GLY A 33 0.19 24.95 -1.68
CA GLY A 33 0.27 25.11 -3.13
C GLY A 33 0.72 23.86 -3.88
N ALA A 34 0.44 22.66 -3.34
CA ALA A 34 0.75 21.43 -4.06
C ALA A 34 0.03 21.34 -5.40
N VAL A 35 0.74 20.83 -6.40
CA VAL A 35 0.22 20.48 -7.71
C VAL A 35 0.04 18.97 -7.81
N GLU A 36 -1.13 18.53 -8.28
CA GLU A 36 -1.42 17.11 -8.48
C GLU A 36 -0.96 16.65 -9.87
N TYR A 37 -0.26 15.51 -9.91
CA TYR A 37 0.17 14.86 -11.14
C TYR A 37 -0.50 13.49 -11.28
N GLY A 38 -0.81 13.11 -12.53
CA GLY A 38 -1.27 11.75 -12.83
C GLY A 38 -2.65 11.38 -12.25
N SER A 39 -3.51 12.36 -11.96
CA SER A 39 -4.85 12.15 -11.38
C SER A 39 -5.70 11.15 -12.18
N GLY A 40 -5.53 11.08 -13.50
CA GLY A 40 -6.24 10.14 -14.38
C GLY A 40 -6.01 8.66 -14.07
N HIS A 41 -4.86 8.28 -13.50
CA HIS A 41 -4.56 6.88 -13.16
C HIS A 41 -5.05 6.48 -11.76
N TYR A 42 -5.42 7.46 -10.92
CA TYR A 42 -5.81 7.20 -9.54
C TYR A 42 -7.05 6.30 -9.42
N PRO A 43 -8.14 6.49 -10.22
CA PRO A 43 -9.27 5.57 -10.19
C PRO A 43 -8.89 4.12 -10.54
N ALA A 44 -7.98 3.93 -11.50
CA ALA A 44 -7.49 2.61 -11.88
C ALA A 44 -6.71 1.94 -10.72
N MET A 45 -5.90 2.70 -9.98
CA MET A 45 -5.21 2.20 -8.80
C MET A 45 -6.16 1.79 -7.69
N VAL A 46 -7.24 2.56 -7.45
CA VAL A 46 -8.29 2.20 -6.49
C VAL A 46 -8.99 0.91 -6.91
N ALA A 47 -9.38 0.82 -8.18
CA ALA A 47 -10.02 -0.38 -8.74
C ALA A 47 -9.11 -1.61 -8.61
N LEU A 48 -7.82 -1.48 -8.93
CA LEU A 48 -6.83 -2.55 -8.79
C LEU A 48 -6.75 -3.09 -7.36
N HIS A 49 -6.58 -2.21 -6.36
CA HIS A 49 -6.46 -2.66 -4.97
C HIS A 49 -7.77 -3.26 -4.44
N THR A 50 -8.91 -2.71 -4.88
CA THR A 50 -10.23 -3.23 -4.50
C THR A 50 -10.44 -4.62 -5.09
N ALA A 51 -10.15 -4.78 -6.38
CA ALA A 51 -10.27 -6.05 -7.09
C ALA A 51 -9.30 -7.10 -6.53
N LEU A 52 -8.07 -6.70 -6.17
CA LEU A 52 -7.10 -7.59 -5.52
C LEU A 52 -7.65 -8.15 -4.20
N LEU A 53 -8.13 -7.28 -3.30
CA LEU A 53 -8.67 -7.73 -2.01
C LEU A 53 -9.93 -8.58 -2.18
N ALA A 54 -10.83 -8.17 -3.08
CA ALA A 54 -12.02 -8.96 -3.40
C ALA A 54 -11.65 -10.34 -3.98
N GLY A 55 -10.65 -10.39 -4.87
CA GLY A 55 -10.11 -11.62 -5.44
C GLY A 55 -9.47 -12.52 -4.38
N CYS A 56 -8.71 -11.96 -3.44
CA CYS A 56 -8.12 -12.70 -2.33
C CYS A 56 -9.18 -13.38 -1.46
N VAL A 57 -10.38 -12.80 -1.33
CA VAL A 57 -11.50 -13.44 -0.62
C VAL A 57 -12.22 -14.45 -1.52
N ALA A 58 -12.55 -14.05 -2.76
CA ALA A 58 -13.39 -14.85 -3.64
C ALA A 58 -12.69 -16.12 -4.15
N GLU A 59 -11.40 -16.05 -4.48
CA GLU A 59 -10.66 -17.16 -5.08
C GLU A 59 -10.64 -18.43 -4.21
N PRO A 60 -10.25 -18.39 -2.92
CA PRO A 60 -10.25 -19.60 -2.09
C PRO A 60 -11.66 -20.08 -1.72
N LEU A 61 -12.66 -19.19 -1.68
CA LEU A 61 -14.06 -19.57 -1.42
C LEU A 61 -14.72 -20.25 -2.61
N LEU A 62 -14.29 -19.93 -3.84
CA LEU A 62 -14.87 -20.46 -5.07
C LEU A 62 -14.08 -21.63 -5.66
N ALA A 63 -12.79 -21.75 -5.35
CA ALA A 63 -11.89 -22.72 -5.96
C ALA A 63 -11.24 -23.71 -4.97
N ASP A 64 -11.67 -23.74 -3.71
CA ASP A 64 -11.21 -24.66 -2.65
C ASP A 64 -9.68 -24.82 -2.60
N ARG A 65 -8.95 -23.70 -2.71
CA ARG A 65 -7.49 -23.71 -2.77
C ARG A 65 -6.87 -24.16 -1.45
N PRO A 66 -5.99 -25.18 -1.44
CA PRO A 66 -5.29 -25.56 -0.22
C PRO A 66 -4.16 -24.59 0.09
N PHE A 67 -3.90 -24.38 1.39
CA PHE A 67 -2.71 -23.68 1.83
C PHE A 67 -1.46 -24.52 1.54
N LEU A 68 -0.47 -23.91 0.85
CA LEU A 68 0.81 -24.54 0.55
C LEU A 68 1.91 -23.92 1.43
N PRO A 69 2.36 -24.58 2.53
CA PRO A 69 3.27 -23.96 3.49
C PRO A 69 4.57 -23.41 2.90
N ALA A 70 5.12 -24.07 1.87
CA ALA A 70 6.34 -23.65 1.19
C ALA A 70 6.18 -22.33 0.41
N LEU A 71 4.95 -21.94 0.06
CA LEU A 71 4.64 -20.67 -0.60
C LEU A 71 4.03 -19.66 0.37
N GLY A 72 3.06 -20.11 1.18
CA GLY A 72 2.29 -19.25 2.07
C GLY A 72 3.10 -18.62 3.20
N TRP A 73 4.06 -19.34 3.80
CA TRP A 73 4.90 -18.74 4.86
C TRP A 73 5.86 -17.67 4.32
N PRO A 74 6.61 -17.90 3.22
CA PRO A 74 7.38 -16.83 2.58
C PRO A 74 6.51 -15.67 2.10
N ALA A 75 5.34 -15.95 1.51
CA ALA A 75 4.41 -14.92 1.06
C ALA A 75 3.93 -14.05 2.23
N LEU A 76 3.58 -14.66 3.36
CA LEU A 76 3.16 -13.93 4.55
C LEU A 76 4.29 -13.04 5.10
N ALA A 77 5.53 -13.56 5.13
CA ALA A 77 6.69 -12.77 5.53
C ALA A 77 6.90 -11.57 4.60
N LEU A 78 6.71 -11.75 3.29
CA LEU A 78 6.76 -10.66 2.30
C LEU A 78 5.65 -9.64 2.49
N VAL A 79 4.42 -10.07 2.78
CA VAL A 79 3.29 -9.17 3.09
C VAL A 79 3.61 -8.34 4.33
N ILE A 80 4.04 -8.97 5.42
CA ILE A 80 4.41 -8.26 6.67
C ILE A 80 5.57 -7.28 6.40
N GLY A 81 6.58 -7.70 5.65
CA GLY A 81 7.70 -6.84 5.24
C GLY A 81 7.25 -5.65 4.40
N ALA A 82 6.32 -5.86 3.47
CA ALA A 82 5.74 -4.81 2.64
C ALA A 82 4.98 -3.78 3.49
N GLN A 83 4.17 -4.21 4.46
CA GLN A 83 3.47 -3.28 5.36
C GLN A 83 4.45 -2.50 6.24
N GLY A 84 5.46 -3.18 6.79
CA GLY A 84 6.53 -2.52 7.54
C GLY A 84 7.25 -1.45 6.72
N LEU A 85 7.62 -1.77 5.48
CA LEU A 85 8.26 -0.83 4.56
C LEU A 85 7.34 0.35 4.22
N ARG A 86 6.05 0.08 3.98
CA ARG A 86 5.04 1.08 3.66
C ARG A 86 4.87 2.09 4.78
N TRP A 87 4.70 1.63 6.02
CA TRP A 87 4.59 2.52 7.18
C TRP A 87 5.89 3.26 7.46
N TRP A 88 7.04 2.63 7.24
CA TRP A 88 8.31 3.34 7.30
C TRP A 88 8.37 4.49 6.28
N CYS A 89 7.86 4.29 5.06
CA CYS A 89 7.72 5.35 4.06
C CYS A 89 6.76 6.45 4.51
N ILE A 90 5.57 6.09 5.03
CA ILE A 90 4.54 7.02 5.52
C ILE A 90 5.13 7.91 6.63
N VAL A 91 5.77 7.31 7.63
CA VAL A 91 6.39 8.03 8.75
C VAL A 91 7.54 8.92 8.27
N THR A 92 8.39 8.41 7.38
CA THR A 92 9.56 9.16 6.88
C THR A 92 9.17 10.38 6.06
N LEU A 93 8.16 10.27 5.19
CA LEU A 93 7.65 11.39 4.40
C LEU A 93 6.75 12.32 5.21
N GLY A 94 6.13 11.82 6.28
CA GLY A 94 5.25 12.56 7.16
C GLY A 94 4.10 13.21 6.39
N PRO A 95 3.83 14.53 6.55
CA PRO A 95 2.74 15.22 5.86
C PRO A 95 2.86 15.22 4.32
N ARG A 96 4.04 14.90 3.77
CA ARG A 96 4.27 14.86 2.32
C ARG A 96 3.78 13.54 1.69
N TRP A 97 3.54 12.51 2.49
CA TRP A 97 3.06 11.24 1.98
C TRP A 97 1.61 11.34 1.51
N ASN A 98 1.30 10.82 0.33
CA ASN A 98 -0.05 10.74 -0.17
C ASN A 98 -0.19 9.57 -1.16
N THR A 99 -1.41 9.02 -1.28
CA THR A 99 -1.73 8.03 -2.32
C THR A 99 -1.86 8.67 -3.71
N ARG A 100 -2.10 9.99 -3.77
CA ARG A 100 -2.03 10.80 -4.98
C ARG A 100 -0.65 11.42 -5.13
N VAL A 101 -0.24 11.73 -6.36
CA VAL A 101 1.06 12.39 -6.58
C VAL A 101 0.89 13.90 -6.40
N LEU A 102 1.00 14.36 -5.15
CA LEU A 102 0.96 15.78 -4.80
C LEU A 102 2.37 16.30 -4.57
N VAL A 103 2.81 17.28 -5.37
CA VAL A 103 4.15 17.89 -5.25
C VAL A 103 4.00 19.32 -4.76
N VAL A 104 4.57 19.63 -3.60
CA VAL A 104 4.64 21.00 -3.06
C VAL A 104 5.89 21.67 -3.65
N PRO A 105 5.75 22.77 -4.44
CA PRO A 105 6.89 23.47 -5.01
C PRO A 105 7.87 23.96 -3.94
N GLY A 106 9.17 23.87 -4.23
CA GLY A 106 10.22 24.37 -3.34
C GLY A 106 10.55 23.51 -2.11
N LEU A 107 9.84 22.41 -1.86
CA LEU A 107 10.26 21.46 -0.81
C LEU A 107 11.42 20.59 -1.29
N PRO A 108 12.49 20.41 -0.48
CA PRO A 108 13.59 19.52 -0.83
C PRO A 108 13.14 18.06 -0.81
N LEU A 109 13.79 17.19 -1.59
CA LEU A 109 13.54 15.75 -1.54
C LEU A 109 13.87 15.17 -0.17
N VAL A 110 13.08 14.18 0.28
CA VAL A 110 13.35 13.45 1.51
C VAL A 110 14.35 12.33 1.21
N ALA A 111 15.52 12.39 1.84
CA ALA A 111 16.59 11.40 1.70
C ALA A 111 16.87 10.66 3.03
N ALA A 112 15.83 10.48 3.87
CA ALA A 112 15.90 9.77 5.14
C ALA A 112 15.19 8.41 5.06
N GLY A 113 15.32 7.59 6.10
CA GLY A 113 14.64 6.29 6.18
C GLY A 113 14.91 5.40 4.96
N PRO A 114 13.88 4.76 4.36
CA PRO A 114 14.07 3.86 3.23
C PRO A 114 14.47 4.60 1.95
N TYR A 115 14.27 5.93 1.89
CA TYR A 115 14.65 6.76 0.74
C TYR A 115 16.17 6.96 0.60
N ARG A 116 16.96 6.54 1.60
CA ARG A 116 18.42 6.45 1.50
C ARG A 116 18.88 5.31 0.58
N LEU A 117 18.05 4.28 0.43
CA LEU A 117 18.38 3.04 -0.27
C LEU A 117 17.75 3.01 -1.66
N LEU A 118 16.51 3.51 -1.79
CA LEU A 118 15.73 3.45 -3.01
C LEU A 118 14.98 4.78 -3.24
N ARG A 119 14.75 5.13 -4.50
CA ARG A 119 13.96 6.33 -4.84
C ARG A 119 12.47 6.15 -4.54
N HIS A 120 11.95 4.94 -4.73
CA HIS A 120 10.51 4.63 -4.59
C HIS A 120 10.25 3.37 -3.75
N PRO A 121 10.71 3.32 -2.48
CA PRO A 121 10.50 2.17 -1.61
C PRO A 121 9.02 1.83 -1.39
N ASN A 122 8.12 2.83 -1.39
CA ASN A 122 6.68 2.58 -1.28
C ASN A 122 6.11 1.80 -2.49
N TYR A 123 6.69 1.98 -3.68
CA TYR A 123 6.24 1.22 -4.86
C TYR A 123 6.69 -0.25 -4.79
N VAL A 124 7.85 -0.50 -4.19
CA VAL A 124 8.30 -1.87 -3.90
C VAL A 124 7.31 -2.53 -2.94
N ALA A 125 6.88 -1.84 -1.88
CA ALA A 125 5.88 -2.36 -0.95
C ALA A 125 4.55 -2.71 -1.67
N VAL A 126 4.06 -1.83 -2.56
CA VAL A 126 2.83 -2.09 -3.32
C VAL A 126 2.96 -3.31 -4.23
N VAL A 127 4.06 -3.44 -4.97
CA VAL A 127 4.29 -4.57 -5.88
C VAL A 127 4.43 -5.89 -5.10
N VAL A 128 5.19 -5.87 -4.00
CA VAL A 128 5.41 -7.06 -3.17
C VAL A 128 4.10 -7.48 -2.49
N GLU A 129 3.33 -6.57 -1.91
CA GLU A 129 2.00 -6.88 -1.34
C GLU A 129 1.09 -7.46 -2.42
N GLY A 130 1.02 -6.83 -3.59
CA GLY A 130 0.17 -7.26 -4.71
C GLY A 130 0.46 -8.68 -5.20
N ALA A 131 1.73 -9.06 -5.24
CA ALA A 131 2.15 -10.39 -5.66
C ALA A 131 2.05 -11.45 -4.54
N ALA A 132 2.36 -11.07 -3.30
CA ALA A 132 2.47 -12.00 -2.19
C ALA A 132 1.14 -12.26 -1.47
N LEU A 133 0.26 -11.26 -1.36
CA LEU A 133 -0.99 -11.38 -0.60
C LEU A 133 -1.89 -12.54 -1.08
N PRO A 134 -2.09 -12.76 -2.40
CA PRO A 134 -2.90 -13.89 -2.88
C PRO A 134 -2.24 -15.26 -2.68
N LEU A 135 -0.93 -15.29 -2.36
CA LEU A 135 -0.17 -16.53 -2.18
C LEU A 135 -0.12 -17.01 -0.73
N VAL A 136 -0.64 -16.19 0.20
CA VAL A 136 -0.83 -16.59 1.61
C VAL A 136 -2.03 -17.51 1.73
#